data_AF-A0A6N9VIX1-F1
#
_entry.id   AF-A0A6N9VIX1-F1
#
_cell.length_a   1.000
_cell.length_b   1.000
_cell.length_c   1.000
_cell.angle_alpha   90.00
_cell.angle_beta   90.00
_cell.angle_gamma   90.00
#
_symmetry.space_group_name_H-M   'P 1'
#
loop_
_entity.id
_entity.type
_entity.pdbx_description
1 polymer ?
#
loop_
_entity_poly.entity_id
_entity_poly.type
_entity_poly.pdbx_seq_one_letter_code
_entity_poly.pdbx_strand_id
1 'polypeptide(L)'
;PGEVVAVTGSSGSGKSSLLHCLAGVLAPSAGSVSFGGREYGSLGDEELSALRRERFGYVFQHGELLPELTVEENASLPLRLVG
;
A
#
# COMPACT_ATOMS: atom_id res chain seq x y z
N PRO A 1 17.77 4.08 0.11
CA PRO A 1 16.81 3.88 -1.02
C PRO A 1 17.31 2.76 -1.94
N GLY A 2 16.40 1.92 -2.45
CA GLY A 2 16.78 0.78 -3.31
C GLY A 2 17.22 -0.48 -2.56
N GLU A 3 16.86 -0.61 -1.29
CA GLU A 3 17.05 -1.85 -0.54
C GLU A 3 15.90 -2.83 -0.77
N VAL A 4 16.19 -4.13 -0.61
CA VAL A 4 15.20 -5.20 -0.63
C VAL A 4 15.16 -5.82 0.76
N VAL A 5 14.02 -5.71 1.43
CA VAL A 5 13.83 -6.20 2.80
C VAL A 5 12.77 -7.29 2.79
N ALA A 6 13.03 -8.37 3.54
CA ALA A 6 12.09 -9.46 3.73
C ALA A 6 11.52 -9.43 5.16
N VAL A 7 10.18 -9.50 5.26
CA VAL A 7 9.49 -9.69 6.54
C VAL A 7 8.99 -11.14 6.60
N THR A 8 9.49 -11.91 7.55
CA THR A 8 9.21 -13.35 7.68
C THR A 8 8.51 -13.68 8.99
N GLY A 9 7.82 -14.82 9.06
CA GLY A 9 7.06 -15.26 10.24
C GLY A 9 5.93 -16.23 9.91
N SER A 10 5.43 -16.97 10.90
CA SER A 10 4.36 -17.97 10.76
C SER A 10 3.04 -17.36 10.24
N SER A 11 2.13 -18.19 9.70
CA SER A 11 0.79 -17.71 9.36
C SER A 11 0.10 -17.12 10.61
N GLY A 12 -0.60 -16.00 10.44
CA GLY A 12 -1.22 -15.28 11.56
C GLY A 12 -0.29 -14.38 12.38
N SER A 13 1.01 -14.33 12.10
CA SER A 13 1.96 -13.47 12.84
C SER A 13 1.82 -11.96 12.61
N GLY A 14 0.81 -11.52 11.86
CA GLY A 14 0.55 -10.09 11.60
C GLY A 14 1.32 -9.45 10.44
N LYS A 15 2.07 -10.21 9.62
CA LYS A 15 2.86 -9.66 8.49
C LYS A 15 2.02 -8.83 7.53
N SER A 16 0.88 -9.34 7.08
CA SER A 16 0.00 -8.64 6.15
C SER A 16 -0.57 -7.37 6.79
N SER A 17 -0.94 -7.43 8.07
CA SER A 17 -1.39 -6.26 8.82
C SER A 17 -0.29 -5.20 8.92
N LEU A 18 0.95 -5.60 9.21
CA LEU A 18 2.10 -4.70 9.22
C LEU A 18 2.31 -4.04 7.85
N LEU A 19 2.30 -4.82 6.76
CA LEU A 19 2.46 -4.29 5.41
C LEU A 19 1.30 -3.35 5.02
N HIS A 20 0.07 -3.65 5.42
CA HIS A 20 -1.08 -2.75 5.22
C HIS A 20 -0.95 -1.45 6.02
N CYS A 21 -0.41 -1.49 7.24
CA CYS A 21 -0.10 -0.29 8.01
C CYS A 21 0.97 0.57 7.33
N LEU A 22 2.06 -0.05 6.87
CA LEU A 22 3.13 0.65 6.16
C LEU A 22 2.65 1.26 4.84
N ALA A 23 1.77 0.57 4.12
CA ALA A 23 1.15 1.07 2.89
C ALA A 23 0.03 2.11 3.13
N GLY A 24 -0.34 2.39 4.38
CA GLY A 24 -1.40 3.34 4.72
C GLY A 24 -2.80 2.85 4.33
N VAL A 25 -3.00 1.54 4.23
CA VAL A 25 -4.30 0.89 3.99
C VAL A 25 -5.03 0.64 5.31
N LEU A 26 -4.27 0.32 6.36
CA LEU A 26 -4.77 0.09 7.71
C LEU A 26 -4.16 1.12 8.66
N ALA A 27 -4.99 1.79 9.47
CA ALA A 27 -4.47 2.63 10.55
C ALA A 27 -4.01 1.75 11.72
N PRO A 28 -2.82 1.98 12.30
CA PRO A 28 -2.40 1.26 13.49
C PRO A 28 -3.29 1.64 14.69
N SER A 29 -3.63 0.69 15.55
CA SER A 29 -4.37 0.99 16.78
C SER A 29 -3.59 1.84 17.78
N ALA A 30 -2.25 1.76 17.74
CA ALA A 30 -1.33 2.53 18.56
C ALA A 30 0.03 2.69 17.87
N GLY A 31 0.77 3.73 18.23
CA GLY A 31 2.03 4.10 17.57
C GLY A 31 1.80 4.93 16.31
N SER A 32 2.86 5.10 15.51
CA SER A 32 2.82 5.94 14.31
C SER A 32 3.54 5.29 13.13
N VAL A 33 3.11 5.66 11.93
CA VAL A 33 3.74 5.30 10.65
C VAL A 33 4.09 6.59 9.95
N SER A 34 5.29 6.66 9.37
CA SER A 34 5.72 7.82 8.60
C SER A 34 6.41 7.42 7.30
N PHE A 35 6.32 8.28 6.30
CA PHE A 35 7.00 8.13 5.02
C PHE A 35 7.56 9.49 4.58
N GLY A 36 8.83 9.53 4.20
CA GLY A 36 9.47 10.77 3.75
C GLY A 36 9.41 11.91 4.79
N GLY A 37 9.42 11.58 6.08
CA GLY A 37 9.32 12.56 7.18
C GLY A 37 7.90 13.03 7.50
N ARG A 38 6.87 12.52 6.82
CA ARG A 38 5.45 12.85 7.10
C ARG A 38 4.79 11.70 7.84
N GLU A 39 4.15 12.00 8.97
CA GLU A 39 3.41 11.01 9.76
C GLU A 39 2.00 10.82 9.21
N TYR A 40 1.56 9.57 9.03
CA TYR A 40 0.26 9.25 8.44
C TYR A 40 -0.91 9.81 9.25
N GLY A 41 -0.80 9.83 10.58
CA GLY A 41 -1.83 10.40 11.45
C GLY A 41 -2.06 11.91 11.26
N SER A 42 -1.14 12.61 10.59
CA SER A 42 -1.29 14.03 10.25
C SER A 42 -1.87 14.27 8.85
N LEU A 43 -2.07 13.20 8.07
CA LEU A 43 -2.53 13.27 6.68
C LEU A 43 -4.04 13.04 6.61
N GLY A 44 -4.72 13.83 5.77
CA GLY A 44 -6.11 13.55 5.39
C GLY A 44 -6.24 12.34 4.45
N ASP A 45 -7.48 11.86 4.28
CA ASP A 45 -7.77 10.71 3.41
C ASP A 45 -7.34 10.94 1.96
N GLU A 46 -7.48 12.16 1.44
CA GLU A 46 -7.04 12.52 0.09
C GLU A 46 -5.51 12.45 -0.05
N GLU A 47 -4.78 12.92 0.96
CA GLU A 47 -3.31 12.91 0.98
C GLU A 47 -2.77 11.49 1.08
N LEU A 48 -3.38 10.65 1.92
CA LEU A 48 -3.05 9.22 1.99
C LEU A 48 -3.39 8.50 0.68
N SER A 49 -4.50 8.86 0.03
CA SER A 49 -4.89 8.30 -1.27
C SER A 49 -3.92 8.69 -2.38
N ALA A 50 -3.46 9.94 -2.41
CA ALA A 50 -2.42 10.38 -3.34
C ALA A 50 -1.09 9.65 -3.07
N LEU A 51 -0.69 9.54 -1.80
CA LEU A 51 0.52 8.82 -1.42
C LEU A 51 0.50 7.36 -1.90
N ARG A 52 -0.63 6.65 -1.69
CA ARG A 52 -0.80 5.28 -2.16
C ARG A 52 -0.75 5.15 -3.68
N ARG A 53 -1.30 6.11 -4.44
CA ARG A 53 -1.24 6.10 -5.91
C ARG A 53 0.14 6.41 -6.46
N GLU A 54 0.89 7.31 -5.83
CA GLU A 54 2.11 7.90 -6.41
C GLU A 54 3.43 7.35 -5.87
N ARG A 55 3.42 6.72 -4.69
CA ARG A 55 4.64 6.30 -3.98
C ARG A 55 4.66 4.83 -3.59
N PHE A 56 3.52 4.16 -3.60
CA PHE A 56 3.41 2.75 -3.22
C PHE A 56 2.82 1.92 -4.35
N GLY A 57 3.34 0.71 -4.50
CA GLY A 57 2.71 -0.35 -5.30
C GLY A 57 2.46 -1.54 -4.40
N TYR A 58 1.34 -2.24 -4.61
CA TYR A 58 1.00 -3.41 -3.81
C TYR A 58 0.71 -4.61 -4.71
N VAL A 59 1.33 -5.74 -4.38
CA VAL A 59 1.07 -7.03 -5.02
C VAL A 59 0.50 -7.94 -3.94
N PHE A 60 -0.76 -8.32 -4.10
CA PHE A 60 -1.46 -9.18 -3.15
C PHE A 60 -1.03 -10.65 -3.33
N GLN A 61 -1.21 -11.46 -2.28
CA GLN A 61 -0.93 -12.91 -2.34
C GLN A 61 -1.85 -13.64 -3.33
N HIS A 62 -3.08 -13.16 -3.47
CA HIS A 62 -4.03 -13.59 -4.50
C HIS A 62 -4.16 -12.46 -5.53
N GLY A 63 -4.32 -12.82 -6.80
CA GLY A 63 -4.46 -11.84 -7.87
C GLY A 63 -5.81 -11.11 -7.77
N GLU A 64 -5.84 -9.98 -7.06
CA GLU A 64 -6.99 -9.08 -6.97
C GLU A 64 -7.11 -8.24 -8.26
N LEU A 65 -7.35 -8.92 -9.39
CA LEU A 65 -7.56 -8.28 -10.69
C LEU A 65 -9.05 -8.02 -10.92
N LEU A 66 -9.35 -6.92 -11.61
CA LEU A 66 -10.70 -6.66 -12.10
C LEU A 66 -10.97 -7.55 -13.32
N PRO A 67 -11.93 -8.48 -13.24
CA PRO A 67 -12.15 -9.47 -14.30
C PRO A 67 -12.71 -8.86 -15.59
N GLU A 68 -13.29 -7.67 -15.51
CA GLU A 68 -13.81 -6.91 -16.66
C GLU A 68 -12.70 -6.23 -17.47
N LEU A 69 -11.47 -6.20 -16.95
CA LEU A 69 -10.33 -5.52 -17.55
C LEU A 69 -9.30 -6.52 -18.07
N THR A 70 -8.66 -6.18 -19.18
CA THR A 70 -7.48 -6.90 -19.66
C THR A 70 -6.32 -6.79 -18.67
N VAL A 71 -5.27 -7.62 -18.86
CA VAL A 71 -4.05 -7.54 -18.06
C VAL A 71 -3.39 -6.16 -18.16
N GLU A 72 -3.33 -5.60 -19.36
CA GLU A 72 -2.78 -4.26 -19.60
C GLU A 72 -3.60 -3.18 -18.90
N GLU A 73 -4.92 -3.28 -18.94
CA GLU A 73 -5.81 -2.34 -18.26
C GLU A 73 -5.69 -2.42 -16.74
N ASN A 74 -5.60 -3.62 -16.17
CA ASN A 74 -5.32 -3.79 -14.74
C ASN A 74 -3.96 -3.18 -14.35
N ALA A 75 -2.91 -3.45 -15.12
CA ALA A 75 -1.57 -2.95 -14.85
C ALA A 75 -1.45 -1.42 -14.99
N SER A 76 -2.18 -0.83 -15.92
CA SER A 76 -2.19 0.62 -16.17
C SER A 76 -3.22 1.38 -15.32
N LEU A 77 -4.14 0.70 -14.65
CA LEU A 77 -5.23 1.32 -13.88
C LEU A 77 -4.72 2.37 -12.87
N PRO A 78 -3.66 2.13 -12.07
CA PRO A 78 -3.15 3.15 -11.16
C PRO A 78 -2.76 4.44 -11.88
N LEU A 79 -2.13 4.34 -13.07
CA LEU A 79 -1.72 5.50 -13.88
C LEU A 79 -2.93 6.25 -14.46
N ARG A 80 -3.98 5.52 -14.86
CA ARG A 80 -5.23 6.12 -15.37
C ARG A 80 -5.99 6.88 -14.28
N LEU A 81 -5.84 6.45 -13.02
CA LEU A 81 -6.44 7.10 -11.87
C LEU A 81 -5.64 8.31 -11.37
N VAL A 82 -4.41 8.56 -11.85
CA VAL A 82 -3.60 9.70 -11.40
C VAL A 82 -4.22 11.04 -11.83
N GLY A 83 -4.87 11.09 -13.01
CA GLY A 83 -5.45 12.32 -13.57
C GLY A 83 -4.37 13.26 -14.06
#